data_AF-A0A925H0L6-F1
#
_entry.id   AF-A0A925H0L6-F1
#
_cell.length_a   1.000
_cell.length_b   1.000
_cell.length_c   1.000
_cell.angle_alpha   90.00
_cell.angle_beta   90.00
_cell.angle_gamma   90.00
#
_symmetry.space_group_name_H-M   'P 1'
#
loop_
_entity.id
_entity.type
_entity.pdbx_description
1 polymer ?
#
loop_
_entity_poly.entity_id
_entity_poly.type
_entity_poly.pdbx_seq_one_letter_code
_entity_poly.pdbx_strand_id
1 'polypeptide(L)'
;MSRLIELGSERAGALWLGVSARGRADVFERYAVVALVMLTAVGFTLRVGGISRLGLAEDEVNKLEAVRAYERGDFTQNAEHPMVMKALIFASVEAAGAWNARVPAQLRVSDEAALRFPNVVFGSLTVFPIFLLAAVFFGRRTGLVAAALWAFGIGAVTYNRVAKEDTLMVFFMLYAFYFYIRAKATSGFDQKTKRRNYILSGASWGLMFASKYFPHYFGLNMLYHHFFKQRERGAGEPRGNTPKIFYAVALIVFVAANPAFLLPQTWTYLSAYSGEQLLTHHGYLMGATLYDNVVSKSPFGGTPVYFYALYLLIKTP
;
A
#
# COMPACT_ATOMS: atom_id res chain seq x y z
N MET A 1 -57.94 46.28 -4.73
CA MET A 1 -56.73 47.06 -5.08
C MET A 1 -55.53 46.40 -4.43
N SER A 2 -54.50 46.04 -5.22
CA SER A 2 -53.08 45.78 -4.88
C SER A 2 -52.74 44.78 -3.74
N ARG A 3 -51.86 43.78 -3.89
CA ARG A 3 -50.84 43.43 -4.89
C ARG A 3 -50.45 41.96 -4.68
N LEU A 4 -50.47 41.19 -5.77
CA LEU A 4 -49.58 40.07 -6.07
C LEU A 4 -48.11 40.53 -6.16
N ILE A 5 -47.17 39.57 -6.19
CA ILE A 5 -45.69 39.65 -6.36
C ILE A 5 -44.99 39.58 -4.97
N GLU A 6 -44.27 38.53 -4.56
CA GLU A 6 -43.07 37.95 -5.20
C GLU A 6 -42.75 36.57 -4.54
N LEU A 7 -43.03 35.45 -5.22
CA LEU A 7 -42.61 34.10 -4.82
C LEU A 7 -42.15 33.36 -6.08
N GLY A 8 -40.95 33.67 -6.57
CA GLY A 8 -40.53 33.18 -7.89
C GLY A 8 -39.04 32.92 -8.12
N SER A 9 -38.09 33.51 -7.38
CA SER A 9 -36.68 33.44 -7.78
C SER A 9 -35.80 32.48 -6.96
N GLU A 10 -36.07 32.27 -5.67
CA GLU A 10 -35.14 31.50 -4.82
C GLU A 10 -35.21 29.97 -5.01
N ARG A 11 -36.39 29.42 -5.31
CA ARG A 11 -36.53 27.97 -5.59
C ARG A 11 -35.94 27.57 -6.93
N ALA A 12 -35.91 28.48 -7.91
CA ALA A 12 -35.29 28.23 -9.22
C ALA A 12 -33.76 28.18 -9.12
N GLY A 13 -33.13 29.09 -8.36
CA GLY A 13 -31.67 29.11 -8.17
C GLY A 13 -31.14 27.85 -7.48
N ALA A 14 -31.83 27.35 -6.45
CA ALA A 14 -31.44 26.12 -5.75
C ALA A 14 -31.59 24.85 -6.62
N LEU A 15 -32.63 24.79 -7.46
CA LEU A 15 -32.82 23.70 -8.43
C LEU A 15 -31.77 23.75 -9.55
N TRP A 16 -31.45 24.93 -10.08
CA TRP A 16 -30.44 25.09 -11.13
C TRP A 16 -29.02 24.79 -10.63
N LEU A 17 -28.67 25.19 -9.40
CA LEU A 17 -27.40 24.81 -8.76
C LEU A 17 -27.31 23.30 -8.52
N GLY A 18 -28.40 22.67 -8.07
CA GLY A 18 -28.48 21.21 -7.87
C GLY A 18 -28.38 20.41 -9.18
N VAL A 19 -29.00 20.90 -10.25
CA VAL A 19 -28.95 20.27 -11.59
C VAL A 19 -27.58 20.47 -12.25
N SER A 20 -26.97 21.66 -12.14
CA SER A 20 -25.59 21.92 -12.61
C SER A 20 -24.54 21.11 -11.84
N ALA A 21 -24.74 20.92 -10.53
CA ALA A 21 -23.85 20.11 -9.69
C ALA A 21 -23.97 18.61 -9.98
N ARG A 22 -25.18 18.10 -10.31
CA ARG A 22 -25.39 16.73 -10.80
C ARG A 22 -24.76 16.50 -12.18
N GLY A 23 -24.98 17.41 -13.13
CA GLY A 23 -24.37 17.31 -14.46
C GLY A 23 -22.84 17.30 -14.42
N ARG A 24 -22.22 18.12 -13.56
CA ARG A 24 -20.77 18.07 -13.31
C ARG A 24 -20.32 16.79 -12.61
N ALA A 25 -21.11 16.24 -11.69
CA ALA A 25 -20.79 14.98 -11.02
C ALA A 25 -20.78 13.79 -12.00
N ASP A 26 -21.77 13.70 -12.90
CA ASP A 26 -21.88 12.62 -13.89
C ASP A 26 -20.74 12.68 -14.93
N VAL A 27 -20.35 13.89 -15.34
CA VAL A 27 -19.18 14.12 -16.19
C VAL A 27 -17.90 13.65 -15.47
N PHE A 28 -17.71 14.01 -14.20
CA PHE A 28 -16.56 13.57 -13.42
C PHE A 28 -16.51 12.05 -13.21
N GLU A 29 -17.67 11.40 -13.04
CA GLU A 29 -17.71 9.93 -12.95
C GLU A 29 -17.27 9.27 -14.25
N ARG A 30 -17.68 9.83 -15.39
CA ARG A 30 -17.31 9.35 -16.74
C ARG A 30 -15.81 9.48 -17.02
N TYR A 31 -15.17 10.54 -16.51
CA TYR A 31 -13.74 10.79 -16.72
C TYR A 31 -12.83 10.29 -15.58
N ALA A 32 -13.38 9.74 -14.50
CA ALA A 32 -12.56 9.29 -13.36
C ALA A 32 -11.51 8.25 -13.78
N VAL A 33 -11.86 7.30 -14.64
CA VAL A 33 -10.91 6.28 -15.13
C VAL A 33 -9.80 6.94 -15.96
N VAL A 34 -10.15 7.87 -16.85
CA VAL A 34 -9.17 8.62 -17.67
C VAL A 34 -8.25 9.43 -16.76
N ALA A 35 -8.78 10.11 -15.76
CA ALA A 35 -8.00 10.86 -14.78
C ALA A 35 -7.02 9.94 -14.03
N LEU A 36 -7.46 8.76 -13.59
CA LEU A 36 -6.57 7.80 -12.91
C LEU A 36 -5.47 7.29 -13.83
N VAL A 37 -5.78 6.98 -15.09
CA VAL A 37 -4.77 6.58 -16.09
C VAL A 37 -3.75 7.69 -16.31
N MET A 38 -4.21 8.94 -16.44
CA MET A 38 -3.33 10.11 -16.57
C MET A 38 -2.45 10.30 -15.32
N LEU A 39 -3.04 10.19 -14.12
CA LEU A 39 -2.30 10.29 -12.86
C LEU A 39 -1.26 9.17 -12.72
N THR A 40 -1.59 7.94 -13.12
CA THR A 40 -0.64 6.82 -13.14
C THR A 40 0.47 7.08 -14.15
N ALA A 41 0.16 7.55 -15.37
CA ALA A 41 1.16 7.83 -16.39
C ALA A 41 2.13 8.93 -15.95
N VAL A 42 1.61 10.05 -15.43
CA VAL A 42 2.44 11.16 -14.94
C VAL A 42 3.23 10.74 -13.69
N GLY A 43 2.58 10.04 -12.75
CA GLY A 43 3.24 9.50 -11.57
C GLY A 43 4.38 8.52 -11.91
N PHE A 44 4.20 7.72 -12.97
CA PHE A 44 5.23 6.84 -13.51
C PHE A 44 6.39 7.64 -14.11
N THR A 45 6.11 8.65 -14.94
CA THR A 45 7.15 9.51 -15.53
C THR A 45 8.02 10.19 -14.46
N LEU A 46 7.39 10.70 -13.39
CA LEU A 46 8.10 11.33 -12.27
C LEU A 46 8.99 10.33 -11.50
N ARG A 47 8.55 9.07 -11.38
CA ARG A 47 9.29 8.02 -10.67
C ARG A 47 10.42 7.43 -11.51
N VAL A 48 10.21 7.21 -12.81
CA VAL A 48 11.23 6.63 -13.70
C VAL A 48 12.32 7.62 -14.10
N GLY A 49 12.00 8.92 -14.13
CA GLY A 49 12.91 9.97 -14.61
C GLY A 49 14.25 10.00 -13.85
N GLY A 50 15.34 9.61 -14.49
CA GLY A 50 16.68 9.59 -13.88
C GLY A 50 16.86 8.58 -12.75
N ILE A 51 16.10 7.47 -12.76
CA ILE A 51 16.14 6.46 -11.68
C ILE A 51 17.49 5.75 -11.53
N SER A 52 18.30 5.73 -12.59
CA SER A 52 19.66 5.17 -12.58
C SER A 52 20.75 6.15 -12.16
N ARG A 53 20.42 7.43 -11.89
CA ARG A 53 21.44 8.46 -11.61
C ARG A 53 22.08 8.34 -10.23
N LEU A 54 21.37 7.73 -9.29
CA LEU A 54 21.85 7.52 -7.93
C LEU A 54 22.35 6.08 -7.80
N GLY A 55 23.52 5.91 -7.19
CA GLY A 55 24.05 4.58 -6.85
C GLY A 55 23.13 3.82 -5.90
N LEU A 56 23.41 2.54 -5.71
CA LEU A 56 22.64 1.66 -4.84
C LEU A 56 22.90 1.96 -3.36
N ALA A 57 21.82 1.99 -2.56
CA ALA A 57 21.94 1.93 -1.11
C ALA A 57 22.33 0.50 -0.66
N GLU A 58 22.86 0.36 0.56
CA GLU A 58 23.23 -0.93 1.16
C GLU A 58 22.10 -1.98 1.04
N ASP A 59 20.88 -1.61 1.42
CA ASP A 59 19.72 -2.50 1.32
C ASP A 59 19.33 -2.87 -0.12
N GLU A 60 19.69 -2.04 -1.11
CA GLU A 60 19.48 -2.33 -2.53
C GLU A 60 20.57 -3.26 -3.06
N VAL A 61 21.82 -3.11 -2.60
CA VAL A 61 22.91 -4.05 -2.90
C VAL A 61 22.58 -5.44 -2.37
N ASN A 62 22.13 -5.54 -1.11
CA ASN A 62 21.72 -6.82 -0.51
C ASN A 62 20.59 -7.50 -1.32
N LYS A 63 19.65 -6.71 -1.88
CA LYS A 63 18.61 -7.25 -2.77
C LYS A 63 19.19 -7.72 -4.09
N LEU A 64 20.13 -6.98 -4.69
CA LEU A 64 20.78 -7.36 -5.93
C LEU A 64 21.57 -8.67 -5.78
N GLU A 65 22.30 -8.82 -4.68
CA GLU A 65 23.01 -10.07 -4.35
C GLU A 65 22.05 -11.23 -4.12
N ALA A 66 20.95 -10.99 -3.40
CA ALA A 66 19.91 -12.01 -3.18
C ALA A 66 19.29 -12.50 -4.49
N VAL A 67 18.97 -11.62 -5.44
CA VAL A 67 18.41 -12.04 -6.74
C VAL A 67 19.44 -12.74 -7.62
N ARG A 68 20.73 -12.37 -7.54
CA ARG A 68 21.81 -13.15 -8.18
C ARG A 68 21.99 -14.53 -7.56
N ALA A 69 21.63 -14.72 -6.29
CA ALA A 69 21.60 -16.05 -5.67
C ALA A 69 20.44 -16.90 -6.20
N TYR A 70 19.29 -16.28 -6.55
CA TYR A 70 18.16 -16.99 -7.14
C TYR A 70 18.49 -17.62 -8.49
N GLU A 71 19.38 -17.01 -9.29
CA GLU A 71 19.89 -17.58 -10.53
C GLU A 71 20.52 -18.97 -10.33
N ARG A 72 21.07 -19.21 -9.13
CA ARG A 72 21.68 -20.49 -8.73
C ARG A 72 20.75 -21.38 -7.90
N GLY A 73 19.47 -21.00 -7.79
CA GLY A 73 18.47 -21.71 -6.98
C GLY A 73 18.61 -21.52 -5.47
N ASP A 74 19.41 -20.55 -5.01
CA ASP A 74 19.59 -20.26 -3.59
C ASP A 74 18.61 -19.17 -3.12
N PHE A 75 17.62 -19.57 -2.31
CA PHE A 75 16.60 -18.68 -1.74
C PHE A 75 16.84 -18.35 -0.26
N THR A 76 18.01 -18.69 0.31
CA THR A 76 18.28 -18.52 1.75
C THR A 76 18.40 -17.05 2.16
N GLN A 77 18.74 -16.16 1.22
CA GLN A 77 18.82 -14.70 1.39
C GLN A 77 17.45 -14.01 1.63
N ASN A 78 16.41 -14.78 1.96
CA ASN A 78 15.06 -14.30 2.30
C ASN A 78 14.75 -14.25 3.79
N ALA A 79 15.72 -14.58 4.65
CA ALA A 79 15.47 -14.70 6.08
C ALA A 79 14.96 -13.39 6.70
N GLU A 80 15.47 -12.23 6.26
CA GLU A 80 15.07 -10.91 6.77
C GLU A 80 13.74 -10.39 6.21
N HIS A 81 13.50 -10.56 4.91
CA HIS A 81 12.35 -9.99 4.21
C HIS A 81 11.70 -11.00 3.26
N PRO A 82 10.35 -11.02 3.19
CA PRO A 82 9.59 -11.88 2.29
C PRO A 82 9.99 -11.82 0.81
N MET A 83 9.71 -12.90 0.07
CA MET A 83 10.21 -13.09 -1.29
C MET A 83 9.63 -12.18 -2.37
N VAL A 84 8.39 -11.67 -2.24
CA VAL A 84 7.68 -11.06 -3.38
C VAL A 84 8.48 -9.93 -4.02
N MET A 85 9.07 -9.08 -3.22
CA MET A 85 9.88 -7.98 -3.73
C MET A 85 11.08 -8.50 -4.53
N LYS A 86 11.84 -9.43 -3.96
CA LYS A 86 13.04 -9.99 -4.59
C LYS A 86 12.68 -10.80 -5.84
N ALA A 87 11.55 -11.51 -5.84
CA ALA A 87 11.07 -12.23 -7.01
C ALA A 87 10.73 -11.27 -8.17
N LEU A 88 10.10 -10.12 -7.88
CA LEU A 88 9.84 -9.09 -8.89
C LEU A 88 11.12 -8.40 -9.37
N ILE A 89 12.08 -8.15 -8.47
CA ILE A 89 13.40 -7.61 -8.83
C ILE A 89 14.14 -8.61 -9.72
N PHE A 90 14.15 -9.89 -9.37
CA PHE A 90 14.76 -10.95 -10.17
C PHE A 90 14.19 -10.97 -11.59
N ALA A 91 12.86 -11.01 -11.73
CA ALA A 91 12.22 -10.94 -13.05
C ALA A 91 12.57 -9.66 -13.83
N SER A 92 12.68 -8.51 -13.13
CA SER A 92 13.04 -7.23 -13.74
C SER A 92 14.50 -7.19 -14.22
N VAL A 93 15.43 -7.71 -13.41
CA VAL A 93 16.87 -7.80 -13.72
C VAL A 93 17.11 -8.79 -14.86
N GLU A 94 16.46 -9.96 -14.85
CA GLU A 94 16.52 -10.94 -15.94
C GLU A 94 16.00 -10.36 -17.27
N ALA A 95 14.85 -9.66 -17.22
CA ALA A 95 14.31 -8.99 -18.39
C ALA A 95 15.25 -7.89 -18.92
N ALA A 96 15.87 -7.11 -18.03
CA ALA A 96 16.87 -6.11 -18.39
C ALA A 96 18.13 -6.75 -18.99
N GLY A 97 18.62 -7.86 -18.44
CA GLY A 97 19.75 -8.61 -18.98
C GLY A 97 19.47 -9.14 -20.38
N ALA A 98 18.31 -9.77 -20.57
CA ALA A 98 17.88 -10.26 -21.88
C ALA A 98 17.72 -9.11 -22.90
N TRP A 99 17.23 -7.95 -22.48
CA TRP A 99 17.17 -6.76 -23.32
C TRP A 99 18.57 -6.25 -23.70
N ASN A 100 19.44 -6.08 -22.69
CA ASN A 100 20.79 -5.54 -22.84
C ASN A 100 21.68 -6.37 -23.77
N ALA A 101 21.42 -7.68 -23.86
CA ALA A 101 22.10 -8.59 -24.79
C ALA A 101 21.79 -8.31 -26.28
N ARG A 102 20.69 -7.62 -26.57
CA ARG A 102 20.18 -7.40 -27.94
C ARG A 102 20.29 -5.96 -28.42
N VAL A 103 20.69 -5.03 -27.55
CA VAL A 103 20.69 -3.59 -27.86
C VAL A 103 22.07 -2.95 -27.74
N PRO A 104 22.32 -1.84 -28.48
CA PRO A 104 23.51 -1.02 -28.31
C PRO A 104 23.66 -0.49 -26.87
N ALA A 105 24.90 -0.15 -26.48
CA ALA A 105 25.23 0.30 -25.14
C ALA A 105 24.39 1.50 -24.64
N GLN A 106 23.97 2.38 -25.55
CA GLN A 106 23.18 3.58 -25.23
C GLN A 106 21.74 3.27 -24.80
N LEU A 107 21.22 2.09 -25.15
CA LEU A 107 19.86 1.64 -24.82
C LEU A 107 19.83 0.61 -23.69
N ARG A 108 20.99 0.34 -23.06
CA ARG A 108 21.08 -0.61 -21.95
C ARG A 108 20.40 -0.05 -20.71
N VAL A 109 19.69 -0.94 -20.02
CA VAL A 109 19.08 -0.70 -18.72
C VAL A 109 20.11 -1.04 -17.64
N SER A 110 20.39 -0.13 -16.73
CA SER A 110 21.33 -0.39 -15.62
C SER A 110 20.70 -1.25 -14.53
N ASP A 111 21.53 -1.88 -13.69
CA ASP A 111 21.08 -2.67 -12.54
C ASP A 111 20.24 -1.81 -11.59
N GLU A 112 20.61 -0.54 -11.37
CA GLU A 112 19.83 0.39 -10.53
C GLU A 112 18.41 0.60 -11.09
N ALA A 113 18.29 0.82 -12.40
CA ALA A 113 16.99 1.00 -13.03
C ALA A 113 16.16 -0.28 -12.97
N ALA A 114 16.75 -1.43 -13.31
CA ALA A 114 16.07 -2.72 -13.27
C ALA A 114 15.62 -3.09 -11.86
N LEU A 115 16.45 -2.86 -10.85
CA LEU A 115 16.17 -3.17 -9.46
C LEU A 115 15.05 -2.28 -8.86
N ARG A 116 15.01 -1.00 -9.23
CA ARG A 116 13.98 -0.06 -8.73
C ARG A 116 12.69 -0.10 -9.54
N PHE A 117 12.70 -0.66 -10.75
CA PHE A 117 11.57 -0.67 -11.67
C PHE A 117 10.28 -1.26 -11.08
N PRO A 118 10.28 -2.39 -10.35
CA PRO A 118 9.06 -2.89 -9.71
C PRO A 118 8.40 -1.86 -8.81
N ASN A 119 9.18 -1.14 -7.99
CA ASN A 119 8.64 -0.12 -7.10
C ASN A 119 8.10 1.09 -7.87
N VAL A 120 8.70 1.46 -8.99
CA VAL A 120 8.14 2.50 -9.87
C VAL A 120 6.77 2.08 -10.38
N VAL A 121 6.64 0.84 -10.87
CA VAL A 121 5.38 0.32 -11.41
C VAL A 121 4.31 0.28 -10.33
N PHE A 122 4.56 -0.43 -9.23
CA PHE A 122 3.57 -0.58 -8.16
C PHE A 122 3.29 0.75 -7.46
N GLY A 123 4.31 1.57 -7.22
CA GLY A 123 4.16 2.91 -6.69
C GLY A 123 3.30 3.83 -7.56
N SER A 124 3.35 3.67 -8.89
CA SER A 124 2.46 4.41 -9.82
C SER A 124 1.04 3.84 -9.87
N LEU A 125 0.91 2.52 -9.74
CA LEU A 125 -0.38 1.83 -9.70
C LEU A 125 -1.12 2.01 -8.35
N THR A 126 -0.43 2.38 -7.27
CA THR A 126 -1.04 2.68 -5.96
C THR A 126 -2.05 3.84 -6.01
N VAL A 127 -2.04 4.65 -7.07
CA VAL A 127 -3.10 5.62 -7.41
C VAL A 127 -4.50 4.97 -7.38
N PHE A 128 -4.65 3.74 -7.90
CA PHE A 128 -5.93 3.04 -7.95
C PHE A 128 -6.47 2.65 -6.56
N PRO A 129 -5.76 1.86 -5.73
CA PRO A 129 -6.29 1.48 -4.42
C PRO A 129 -6.47 2.67 -3.48
N ILE A 130 -5.66 3.75 -3.61
CA ILE A 130 -5.91 5.00 -2.88
C ILE A 130 -7.25 5.62 -3.30
N PHE A 131 -7.49 5.78 -4.60
CA PHE A 131 -8.76 6.29 -5.11
C PHE A 131 -9.93 5.44 -4.60
N LEU A 132 -9.83 4.12 -4.74
CA LEU A 132 -10.91 3.18 -4.37
C LEU A 132 -11.23 3.26 -2.87
N LEU A 133 -10.21 3.24 -2.01
CA LEU A 133 -10.40 3.27 -0.56
C LEU A 133 -10.94 4.63 -0.10
N ALA A 134 -10.34 5.73 -0.56
CA ALA A 134 -10.79 7.07 -0.20
C ALA A 134 -12.19 7.37 -0.76
N ALA A 135 -12.54 6.85 -1.94
CA ALA A 135 -13.88 6.99 -2.49
C ALA A 135 -14.95 6.27 -1.66
N VAL A 136 -14.60 5.14 -1.05
CA VAL A 136 -15.51 4.42 -0.15
C VAL A 136 -15.79 5.20 1.13
N PHE A 137 -14.81 5.91 1.69
CA PHE A 137 -14.99 6.66 2.93
C PHE A 137 -15.54 8.07 2.72
N PHE A 138 -15.07 8.78 1.69
CA PHE A 138 -15.25 10.23 1.55
C PHE A 138 -15.81 10.65 0.18
N GLY A 139 -16.19 9.67 -0.65
CA GLY A 139 -16.70 9.91 -1.99
C GLY A 139 -15.62 10.11 -3.06
N ARG A 140 -16.02 9.97 -4.33
CA ARG A 140 -15.12 9.88 -5.49
C ARG A 140 -14.23 11.10 -5.69
N ARG A 141 -14.74 12.30 -5.41
CA ARG A 141 -13.98 13.56 -5.57
C ARG A 141 -12.75 13.57 -4.65
N THR A 142 -12.98 13.26 -3.38
CA THR A 142 -11.92 13.11 -2.38
C THR A 142 -10.95 12.00 -2.77
N GLY A 143 -11.47 10.89 -3.32
CA GLY A 143 -10.63 9.83 -3.87
C GLY A 143 -9.69 10.29 -5.00
N LEU A 144 -10.18 11.11 -5.94
CA LEU A 144 -9.35 11.65 -7.03
C LEU A 144 -8.27 12.60 -6.49
N VAL A 145 -8.62 13.45 -5.52
CA VAL A 145 -7.65 14.34 -4.85
C VAL A 145 -6.58 13.52 -4.14
N ALA A 146 -6.95 12.51 -3.36
CA ALA A 146 -6.00 11.63 -2.67
C ALA A 146 -5.08 10.90 -3.66
N ALA A 147 -5.63 10.41 -4.76
CA ALA A 147 -4.87 9.75 -5.82
C ALA A 147 -3.88 10.70 -6.51
N ALA A 148 -4.28 11.96 -6.74
CA ALA A 148 -3.40 13.00 -7.28
C ALA A 148 -2.26 13.33 -6.29
N LEU A 149 -2.58 13.52 -5.00
CA LEU A 149 -1.56 13.75 -3.97
C LEU A 149 -0.53 12.62 -3.90
N TRP A 150 -0.93 11.37 -4.11
CA TRP A 150 0.01 10.25 -4.21
C TRP A 150 0.84 10.27 -5.51
N ALA A 151 0.21 10.60 -6.65
CA ALA A 151 0.89 10.65 -7.93
C ALA A 151 2.03 11.68 -7.94
N PHE A 152 1.79 12.87 -7.36
CA PHE A 152 2.71 14.02 -7.36
C PHE A 152 3.50 14.22 -6.06
N GLY A 153 3.08 13.60 -4.96
CA GLY A 153 3.65 13.85 -3.64
C GLY A 153 5.14 13.49 -3.60
N ILE A 154 5.99 14.45 -3.23
CA ILE A 154 7.46 14.29 -3.23
C ILE A 154 7.87 13.07 -2.41
N GLY A 155 7.32 12.90 -1.20
CA GLY A 155 7.60 11.74 -0.36
C GLY A 155 7.24 10.43 -1.06
N ALA A 156 6.05 10.33 -1.64
CA ALA A 156 5.63 9.14 -2.37
C ALA A 156 6.52 8.88 -3.59
N VAL A 157 6.87 9.90 -4.38
CA VAL A 157 7.78 9.75 -5.52
C VAL A 157 9.15 9.27 -5.04
N THR A 158 9.73 9.91 -4.03
CA THR A 158 11.07 9.57 -3.51
C THR A 158 11.13 8.15 -2.97
N TYR A 159 10.17 7.73 -2.12
CA TYR A 159 10.18 6.37 -1.55
C TYR A 159 9.94 5.28 -2.60
N ASN A 160 9.04 5.53 -3.57
CA ASN A 160 8.77 4.57 -4.66
C ASN A 160 9.92 4.47 -5.69
N ARG A 161 10.96 5.31 -5.57
CA ARG A 161 12.17 5.27 -6.40
C ARG A 161 13.30 4.46 -5.77
N VAL A 162 13.15 4.01 -4.53
CA VAL A 162 14.10 3.13 -3.85
C VAL A 162 13.48 1.74 -3.79
N ALA A 163 14.28 0.69 -3.98
CA ALA A 163 13.80 -0.69 -3.89
C ALA A 163 13.60 -1.11 -2.42
N LYS A 164 12.52 -0.60 -1.81
CA LYS A 164 12.00 -0.98 -0.50
C LYS A 164 10.65 -1.71 -0.56
N GLU A 165 10.46 -2.64 0.36
CA GLU A 165 9.31 -3.55 0.47
C GLU A 165 8.00 -2.80 0.75
N ASP A 166 8.12 -1.61 1.34
CA ASP A 166 7.03 -0.72 1.73
C ASP A 166 6.08 -0.38 0.57
N THR A 167 6.61 -0.23 -0.65
CA THR A 167 5.80 0.08 -1.84
C THR A 167 4.76 -1.00 -2.11
N LEU A 168 5.20 -2.26 -2.11
CA LEU A 168 4.34 -3.42 -2.35
C LEU A 168 3.41 -3.67 -1.17
N MET A 169 3.93 -3.53 0.05
CA MET A 169 3.14 -3.61 1.28
C MET A 169 1.96 -2.64 1.22
N VAL A 170 2.20 -1.35 0.94
CA VAL A 170 1.15 -0.32 0.86
C VAL A 170 0.16 -0.64 -0.27
N PHE A 171 0.64 -0.99 -1.46
CA PHE A 171 -0.21 -1.33 -2.60
C PHE A 171 -1.21 -2.46 -2.26
N PHE A 172 -0.71 -3.58 -1.75
CA PHE A 172 -1.55 -4.73 -1.41
C PHE A 172 -2.40 -4.48 -0.16
N MET A 173 -1.88 -3.78 0.85
CA MET A 173 -2.65 -3.43 2.06
C MET A 173 -3.88 -2.60 1.72
N LEU A 174 -3.76 -1.58 0.86
CA LEU A 174 -4.88 -0.73 0.50
C LEU A 174 -5.97 -1.49 -0.28
N TYR A 175 -5.58 -2.40 -1.19
CA TYR A 175 -6.54 -3.31 -1.81
C TYR A 175 -7.17 -4.26 -0.80
N ALA A 176 -6.39 -4.79 0.14
CA ALA A 176 -6.89 -5.67 1.18
C ALA A 176 -7.97 -4.98 2.01
N PHE A 177 -7.73 -3.74 2.45
CA PHE A 177 -8.70 -2.90 3.15
C PHE A 177 -9.93 -2.62 2.29
N TYR A 178 -9.73 -2.17 1.05
CA TYR A 178 -10.82 -1.83 0.15
C TYR A 178 -11.77 -3.03 -0.06
N PHE A 179 -11.24 -4.19 -0.46
CA PHE A 179 -12.06 -5.37 -0.68
C PHE A 179 -12.70 -5.88 0.62
N TYR A 180 -12.04 -5.75 1.76
CA TYR A 180 -12.62 -6.12 3.05
C TYR A 180 -13.83 -5.26 3.39
N ILE A 181 -13.69 -3.93 3.27
CA ILE A 181 -14.80 -2.99 3.51
C ILE A 181 -15.95 -3.28 2.54
N ARG A 182 -15.65 -3.51 1.25
CA ARG A 182 -16.66 -3.90 0.26
C ARG A 182 -17.37 -5.19 0.66
N ALA A 183 -16.67 -6.20 1.15
CA ALA A 183 -17.28 -7.44 1.63
C ALA A 183 -18.19 -7.22 2.85
N LYS A 184 -17.79 -6.32 3.77
CA LYS A 184 -18.59 -5.97 4.96
C LYS A 184 -19.81 -5.11 4.62
N ALA A 185 -19.71 -4.26 3.60
CA ALA A 185 -20.83 -3.46 3.10
C ALA A 185 -21.82 -4.26 2.25
N THR A 186 -21.40 -5.38 1.64
CA THR A 186 -22.29 -6.23 0.83
C THR A 186 -23.30 -6.99 1.68
N SER A 187 -24.57 -6.98 1.22
CA SER A 187 -25.67 -7.74 1.80
C SER A 187 -25.34 -9.24 1.89
N GLY A 188 -25.73 -9.86 2.99
CA GLY A 188 -25.65 -11.29 3.23
C GLY A 188 -26.57 -12.11 2.33
N PHE A 189 -27.51 -11.50 1.62
CA PHE A 189 -28.24 -12.17 0.53
C PHE A 189 -27.40 -12.29 -0.74
N ASP A 190 -26.49 -11.35 -1.00
CA ASP A 190 -25.54 -11.41 -2.12
C ASP A 190 -24.24 -12.12 -1.70
N GLN A 191 -24.35 -13.42 -1.49
CA GLN A 191 -23.24 -14.27 -1.08
C GLN A 191 -22.13 -14.32 -2.13
N LYS A 192 -22.45 -14.22 -3.43
CA LYS A 192 -21.48 -14.30 -4.52
C LYS A 192 -20.53 -13.10 -4.50
N THR A 193 -21.06 -11.88 -4.48
CA THR A 193 -20.24 -10.67 -4.44
C THR A 193 -19.46 -10.57 -3.13
N LYS A 194 -20.11 -10.92 -2.01
CA LYS A 194 -19.48 -10.93 -0.68
C LYS A 194 -18.30 -11.89 -0.62
N ARG A 195 -18.48 -13.13 -1.10
CA ARG A 195 -17.42 -14.15 -1.18
C ARG A 195 -16.28 -13.70 -2.08
N ARG A 196 -16.57 -13.14 -3.25
CA ARG A 196 -15.55 -12.60 -4.16
C ARG A 196 -14.70 -11.54 -3.48
N ASN A 197 -15.32 -10.57 -2.81
CA ASN A 197 -14.60 -9.51 -2.11
C ASN A 197 -13.74 -10.06 -0.96
N TYR A 198 -14.22 -11.06 -0.20
CA TYR A 198 -13.39 -11.73 0.80
C TYR A 198 -12.21 -12.50 0.18
N ILE A 199 -12.39 -13.17 -0.96
CA ILE A 199 -11.28 -13.85 -1.65
C ILE A 199 -10.22 -12.84 -2.10
N LEU A 200 -10.64 -11.75 -2.74
CA LEU A 200 -9.73 -10.69 -3.20
C LEU A 200 -9.02 -10.00 -2.04
N SER A 201 -9.74 -9.73 -0.94
CA SER A 201 -9.14 -9.19 0.27
C SER A 201 -8.15 -10.16 0.91
N GLY A 202 -8.49 -11.44 1.01
CA GLY A 202 -7.60 -12.48 1.52
C GLY A 202 -6.33 -12.60 0.67
N ALA A 203 -6.46 -12.65 -0.65
CA ALA A 203 -5.32 -12.70 -1.56
C ALA A 203 -4.42 -11.46 -1.42
N SER A 204 -5.03 -10.27 -1.30
CA SER A 204 -4.29 -9.03 -1.08
C SER A 204 -3.56 -9.01 0.27
N TRP A 205 -4.18 -9.52 1.35
CA TRP A 205 -3.50 -9.70 2.63
C TRP A 205 -2.34 -10.68 2.55
N GLY A 206 -2.52 -11.81 1.85
CA GLY A 206 -1.45 -12.78 1.61
C GLY A 206 -0.25 -12.15 0.90
N LEU A 207 -0.50 -11.37 -0.15
CA LEU A 207 0.55 -10.64 -0.88
C LEU A 207 1.18 -9.52 -0.05
N MET A 208 0.41 -8.84 0.80
CA MET A 208 0.93 -7.84 1.73
C MET A 208 1.93 -8.48 2.70
N PHE A 209 1.56 -9.60 3.35
CA PHE A 209 2.46 -10.33 4.24
C PHE A 209 3.66 -10.92 3.50
N ALA A 210 3.47 -11.37 2.26
CA ALA A 210 4.52 -11.88 1.39
C ALA A 210 5.39 -10.76 0.80
N SER A 211 5.06 -9.49 1.05
CA SER A 211 5.89 -8.33 0.74
C SER A 211 6.63 -7.83 1.97
N LYS A 212 5.97 -7.75 3.13
CA LYS A 212 6.58 -7.33 4.40
C LYS A 212 5.84 -7.94 5.60
N TYR A 213 6.58 -8.44 6.59
CA TYR A 213 6.01 -9.05 7.81
C TYR A 213 5.44 -8.01 8.79
N PHE A 214 4.30 -7.41 8.46
CA PHE A 214 3.65 -6.37 9.28
C PHE A 214 2.23 -6.81 9.72
N PRO A 215 2.11 -7.83 10.60
CA PRO A 215 0.81 -8.41 10.98
C PRO A 215 -0.12 -7.44 11.74
N HIS A 216 0.43 -6.38 12.35
CA HIS A 216 -0.38 -5.44 13.13
C HIS A 216 -1.41 -4.69 12.28
N TYR A 217 -1.15 -4.39 10.99
CA TYR A 217 -2.15 -3.76 10.12
C TYR A 217 -3.38 -4.64 9.91
N PHE A 218 -3.17 -5.96 9.86
CA PHE A 218 -4.28 -6.92 9.81
C PHE A 218 -5.07 -6.92 11.11
N GLY A 219 -4.38 -6.97 12.25
CA GLY A 219 -5.00 -6.87 13.57
C GLY A 219 -5.84 -5.60 13.74
N LEU A 220 -5.29 -4.44 13.37
CA LEU A 220 -6.00 -3.15 13.41
C LEU A 220 -7.22 -3.13 12.50
N ASN A 221 -7.14 -3.71 11.30
CA ASN A 221 -8.29 -3.80 10.41
C ASN A 221 -9.40 -4.71 10.98
N MET A 222 -9.03 -5.87 11.55
CA MET A 222 -9.99 -6.76 12.20
C MET A 222 -10.64 -6.07 13.41
N LEU A 223 -9.85 -5.35 14.21
CA LEU A 223 -10.31 -4.62 15.38
C LEU A 223 -11.27 -3.49 14.99
N TYR A 224 -10.92 -2.69 13.99
CA TYR A 224 -11.78 -1.64 13.45
C TYR A 224 -13.13 -2.22 13.01
N HIS A 225 -13.15 -3.34 12.27
CA HIS A 225 -14.40 -3.95 11.81
C HIS A 225 -15.12 -4.80 12.85
N HIS A 226 -14.49 -5.08 13.98
CA HIS A 226 -15.13 -5.64 15.15
C HIS A 226 -15.96 -4.58 15.86
N PHE A 227 -15.41 -3.37 16.05
CA PHE A 227 -16.09 -2.26 16.74
C PHE A 227 -17.03 -1.46 15.82
N PHE A 228 -16.66 -1.27 14.55
CA PHE A 228 -17.39 -0.43 13.61
C PHE A 228 -18.03 -1.27 12.51
N LYS A 229 -19.36 -1.36 12.56
CA LYS A 229 -20.16 -2.04 11.52
C LYS A 229 -20.34 -1.09 10.33
N GLN A 230 -20.02 -1.60 9.14
CA GLN A 230 -20.16 -0.84 7.89
C GLN A 230 -21.62 -0.71 7.43
N ARG A 231 -22.50 -1.57 7.93
CA ARG A 231 -23.92 -1.59 7.57
C ARG A 231 -24.72 -2.24 8.69
N GLU A 232 -25.95 -1.76 8.87
CA GLU A 232 -26.94 -2.49 9.65
C GLU A 232 -27.39 -3.76 8.92
N ARG A 233 -27.67 -4.79 9.71
CA ARG A 233 -28.07 -6.09 9.18
C ARG A 233 -29.56 -6.05 8.88
N GLY A 234 -29.97 -6.50 7.69
CA GLY A 234 -31.38 -6.64 7.36
C GLY A 234 -32.06 -7.77 8.14
N ALA A 235 -33.38 -7.68 8.32
CA ALA A 235 -34.16 -8.76 8.91
C ALA A 235 -33.96 -10.07 8.11
N GLY A 236 -33.71 -11.19 8.82
CA GLY A 236 -33.49 -12.50 8.20
C GLY A 236 -32.12 -12.71 7.53
N GLU A 237 -31.27 -11.69 7.46
CA GLU A 237 -29.97 -11.81 6.80
C GLU A 237 -29.00 -12.70 7.61
N PRO A 238 -28.14 -13.52 6.96
CA PRO A 238 -27.09 -14.26 7.64
C PRO A 238 -26.11 -13.38 8.44
N ARG A 239 -25.47 -13.94 9.48
CA ARG A 239 -24.45 -13.22 10.27
C ARG A 239 -23.29 -12.74 9.39
N GLY A 240 -22.85 -11.50 9.60
CA GLY A 240 -21.78 -10.85 8.83
C GLY A 240 -20.34 -11.27 9.20
N ASN A 241 -20.16 -12.46 9.76
CA ASN A 241 -18.86 -12.96 10.18
C ASN A 241 -17.91 -13.09 8.98
N THR A 242 -16.61 -12.94 9.24
CA THR A 242 -15.59 -13.15 8.22
C THR A 242 -15.50 -14.65 7.93
N PRO A 243 -15.74 -15.10 6.69
CA PRO A 243 -15.80 -16.52 6.37
C PRO A 243 -14.40 -17.15 6.40
N LYS A 244 -14.30 -18.44 6.76
CA LYS A 244 -13.02 -19.18 6.82
C LYS A 244 -12.20 -19.11 5.52
N ILE A 245 -12.87 -19.02 4.37
CA ILE A 245 -12.22 -18.90 3.05
C ILE A 245 -11.30 -17.67 2.95
N PHE A 246 -11.62 -16.57 3.65
CA PHE A 246 -10.76 -15.37 3.68
C PHE A 246 -9.38 -15.70 4.25
N TYR A 247 -9.34 -16.35 5.42
CA TYR A 247 -8.11 -16.74 6.11
C TYR A 247 -7.36 -17.82 5.33
N ALA A 248 -8.08 -18.80 4.77
CA ALA A 248 -7.48 -19.85 3.95
C ALA A 248 -6.79 -19.26 2.70
N VAL A 249 -7.46 -18.35 1.97
CA VAL A 249 -6.86 -17.70 0.80
C VAL A 249 -5.67 -16.83 1.19
N ALA A 250 -5.76 -16.07 2.29
CA ALA A 250 -4.63 -15.27 2.76
C ALA A 250 -3.40 -16.12 3.07
N LEU A 251 -3.58 -17.25 3.77
CA LEU A 251 -2.50 -18.19 4.07
C LEU A 251 -1.93 -18.85 2.80
N ILE A 252 -2.80 -19.35 1.91
CA ILE A 252 -2.38 -20.01 0.67
C ILE A 252 -1.56 -19.04 -0.20
N VAL A 253 -2.07 -17.81 -0.40
CA VAL A 253 -1.38 -16.81 -1.22
C VAL A 253 -0.07 -16.37 -0.57
N PHE A 254 -0.04 -16.19 0.75
CA PHE A 254 1.18 -15.88 1.47
C PHE A 254 2.25 -16.95 1.27
N VAL A 255 1.91 -18.23 1.49
CA VAL A 255 2.87 -19.34 1.34
C VAL A 255 3.30 -19.51 -0.11
N ALA A 256 2.37 -19.42 -1.06
CA ALA A 256 2.68 -19.54 -2.48
C ALA A 256 3.60 -18.42 -3.00
N ALA A 257 3.41 -17.20 -2.51
CA ALA A 257 4.21 -16.04 -2.89
C ALA A 257 5.50 -15.88 -2.06
N ASN A 258 5.65 -16.63 -0.98
CA ASN A 258 6.79 -16.60 -0.07
C ASN A 258 7.15 -17.99 0.47
N PRO A 259 7.51 -18.96 -0.40
CA PRO A 259 7.87 -20.30 0.04
C PRO A 259 9.09 -20.34 0.97
N ALA A 260 9.98 -19.34 0.90
CA ALA A 260 11.12 -19.22 1.83
C ALA A 260 10.69 -19.07 3.29
N PHE A 261 9.43 -18.70 3.58
CA PHE A 261 8.89 -18.74 4.92
C PHE A 261 8.98 -20.13 5.58
N LEU A 262 8.99 -21.20 4.78
CA LEU A 262 9.12 -22.58 5.29
C LEU A 262 10.56 -22.98 5.60
N LEU A 263 11.55 -22.15 5.27
CA LEU A 263 12.96 -22.44 5.53
C LEU A 263 13.30 -22.20 7.02
N PRO A 264 14.04 -23.11 7.67
CA PRO A 264 14.46 -22.95 9.07
C PRO A 264 15.18 -21.62 9.34
N GLN A 265 16.00 -21.16 8.41
CA GLN A 265 16.78 -19.92 8.52
C GLN A 265 15.88 -18.69 8.68
N THR A 266 14.73 -18.67 8.00
CA THR A 266 13.74 -17.59 8.14
C THR A 266 13.18 -17.56 9.56
N TRP A 267 12.89 -18.73 10.14
CA TRP A 267 12.41 -18.81 11.53
C TRP A 267 13.48 -18.45 12.55
N THR A 268 14.74 -18.87 12.32
CA THR A 268 15.88 -18.47 13.15
C THR A 268 16.05 -16.96 13.15
N TYR A 269 15.99 -16.32 11.97
CA TYR A 269 16.07 -14.87 11.85
C TYR A 269 14.88 -14.18 12.54
N LEU A 270 13.64 -14.61 12.28
CA LEU A 270 12.46 -14.03 12.91
C LEU A 270 12.50 -14.14 14.44
N SER A 271 13.01 -15.26 14.97
CA SER A 271 13.22 -15.47 16.40
C SER A 271 14.29 -14.53 16.94
N ALA A 272 15.45 -14.43 16.28
CA ALA A 272 16.53 -13.54 16.67
C ALA A 272 16.11 -12.06 16.63
N TYR A 273 15.39 -11.65 15.58
CA TYR A 273 14.85 -10.30 15.43
C TYR A 273 13.83 -9.98 16.54
N SER A 274 12.86 -10.87 16.76
CA SER A 274 11.82 -10.68 17.79
C SER A 274 12.39 -10.76 19.21
N GLY A 275 13.49 -11.48 19.38
CA GLY A 275 14.24 -11.58 20.63
C GLY A 275 15.25 -10.45 20.85
N GLU A 276 15.25 -9.40 20.00
CA GLU A 276 16.17 -8.25 20.08
C GLU A 276 17.67 -8.64 19.99
N GLN A 277 17.98 -9.80 19.39
CA GLN A 277 19.35 -10.36 19.30
C GLN A 277 20.13 -9.87 18.07
N LEU A 278 19.46 -9.19 17.12
CA LEU A 278 20.08 -8.59 15.94
C LEU A 278 20.39 -7.11 16.18
N LEU A 279 21.29 -6.53 15.36
CA LEU A 279 21.61 -5.10 15.34
C LEU A 279 20.32 -4.27 15.29
N THR A 280 19.92 -3.73 16.43
CA THR A 280 18.81 -2.77 16.52
C THR A 280 19.30 -1.46 15.91
N HIS A 281 18.51 -0.77 15.09
CA HIS A 281 18.85 0.62 14.76
C HIS A 281 18.83 1.41 16.07
N HIS A 282 20.03 1.78 16.54
CA HIS A 282 20.29 2.22 17.91
C HIS A 282 19.73 3.63 18.13
N GLY A 283 18.48 3.68 18.56
CA GLY A 283 17.95 4.80 19.32
C GLY A 283 17.73 6.11 18.58
N TYR A 284 17.19 7.08 19.32
CA TYR A 284 17.01 8.45 18.86
C TYR A 284 17.96 9.36 19.62
N LEU A 285 18.74 10.17 18.89
CA LEU A 285 19.51 11.25 19.48
C LEU A 285 18.61 12.47 19.68
N MET A 286 18.32 12.83 20.93
CA MET A 286 17.52 14.00 21.30
C MET A 286 18.25 14.79 22.37
N GLY A 287 18.48 16.09 22.15
CA GLY A 287 19.15 16.95 23.13
C GLY A 287 20.54 16.42 23.54
N ALA A 288 21.33 15.95 22.57
CA ALA A 288 22.63 15.31 22.77
C ALA A 288 22.60 14.01 23.61
N THR A 289 21.43 13.48 23.93
CA THR A 289 21.27 12.20 24.63
C THR A 289 20.78 11.15 23.64
N LEU A 290 21.46 10.00 23.59
CA LEU A 290 21.04 8.86 22.79
C LEU A 290 20.06 8.02 23.61
N TYR A 291 18.84 7.85 23.09
CA TYR A 291 17.81 7.05 23.73
C TYR A 291 17.60 5.75 22.99
N ASP A 292 17.86 4.63 23.65
CA ASP A 292 17.64 3.30 23.08
C ASP A 292 16.19 3.11 22.63
N ASN A 293 15.97 2.78 21.35
CA ASN A 293 14.65 2.44 20.82
C ASN A 293 14.43 0.94 20.92
N VAL A 294 14.42 0.44 22.16
CA VAL A 294 14.28 -0.98 22.50
C VAL A 294 12.95 -1.17 23.24
N VAL A 295 12.16 -2.18 22.86
CA VAL A 295 10.82 -2.41 23.42
C VAL A 295 10.93 -2.79 24.89
N SER A 296 11.88 -3.67 25.23
CA SER A 296 12.15 -4.09 26.61
C SER A 296 12.51 -2.94 27.56
N LYS A 297 13.01 -1.82 27.02
CA LYS A 297 13.36 -0.62 27.78
C LYS A 297 12.27 0.46 27.76
N SER A 298 11.27 0.37 26.88
CA SER A 298 10.19 1.34 26.82
C SER A 298 9.11 1.04 27.88
N PRO A 299 8.52 2.05 28.57
CA PRO A 299 8.66 3.49 28.31
C PRO A 299 9.72 4.22 29.17
N PHE A 300 10.33 3.57 30.16
CA PHE A 300 11.11 4.27 31.21
C PHE A 300 12.64 4.20 31.09
N GLY A 301 13.17 3.26 30.31
CA GLY A 301 14.61 3.07 30.08
C GLY A 301 15.02 3.20 28.61
N GLY A 302 14.09 3.57 27.74
CA GLY A 302 14.29 3.74 26.30
C GLY A 302 13.94 5.16 25.84
N THR A 303 13.29 5.27 24.68
CA THR A 303 12.83 6.56 24.16
C THR A 303 11.77 7.18 25.09
N PRO A 304 11.95 8.42 25.59
CA PRO A 304 11.01 9.02 26.53
C PRO A 304 9.63 9.15 25.92
N VAL A 305 8.57 8.93 26.71
CA VAL A 305 7.18 9.01 26.21
C VAL A 305 6.87 10.38 25.59
N TYR A 306 7.48 11.46 26.12
CA TYR A 306 7.32 12.81 25.59
C TYR A 306 8.08 13.05 24.28
N PHE A 307 8.99 12.16 23.85
CA PHE A 307 9.74 12.28 22.59
C PHE A 307 8.80 12.47 21.41
N TYR A 308 7.71 11.68 21.34
CA TYR A 308 6.75 11.77 20.24
C TYR A 308 5.96 13.08 20.27
N ALA A 309 5.62 13.59 21.45
CA ALA A 309 4.96 14.89 21.59
C ALA A 309 5.91 16.03 21.17
N LEU A 310 7.18 15.97 21.58
CA LEU A 310 8.20 16.94 21.19
C LEU A 310 8.49 16.89 19.69
N TYR A 311 8.60 15.68 19.13
CA TYR A 311 8.79 15.48 17.69
C TYR A 311 7.64 16.09 16.89
N LEU A 312 6.39 15.88 17.32
CA LEU A 312 5.23 16.52 16.72
C LEU A 312 5.32 18.04 16.83
N LEU A 313 5.61 18.59 18.02
CA LEU A 313 5.75 20.03 18.25
C LEU A 313 6.81 20.68 17.34
N ILE A 314 7.92 19.99 17.07
CA ILE A 314 9.03 20.51 16.26
C ILE A 314 8.79 20.31 14.75
N LYS A 315 8.19 19.19 14.34
CA LYS A 315 8.03 18.84 12.91
C LYS A 315 6.67 19.20 12.31
N THR A 316 5.67 19.56 13.11
CA THR A 316 4.47 20.20 12.56
C THR A 316 4.77 21.69 12.39
N PRO A 317 4.65 22.23 11.16
CA PRO A 317 4.95 23.65 10.87
C PRO A 317 4.00 24.61 11.57
#